data_AF-X0Z5Y7-F1
#
_entry.id   AF-X0Z5Y7-F1
#
_cell.length_a   1.000
_cell.length_b   1.000
_cell.length_c   1.000
_cell.angle_alpha   90.00
_cell.angle_beta   90.00
_cell.angle_gamma   90.00
#
_symmetry.space_group_name_H-M   'P 1'
#
loop_
_entity.id
_entity.type
_entity.pdbx_description
1 polymer ?
#
loop_
_entity_poly.entity_id
_entity_poly.type
_entity_poly.pdbx_seq_one_letter_code
_entity_poly.pdbx_strand_id
1 'polypeptide(L)'
;MNQELLNNLRILQDYYKKVGDNWRVLAYTKAITAISIYPEEITSRAQAMKIKGVGKGIADKIQEFLKFGKIEKVEDAKKEMGEIDKKRTTKEQIIDSFKKIWGVGPVKAEELFGKGMRSISDIRK
;
A
#
# COMPACT_ATOMS: atom_id res chain seq x y z
N MET A 1 18.64 -1.90 14.70
CA MET A 1 18.25 -0.76 13.84
C MET A 1 17.70 -1.18 12.48
N ASN A 2 18.28 -2.20 11.82
CA ASN A 2 17.87 -2.59 10.45
C ASN A 2 16.40 -3.09 10.33
N GLN A 3 15.83 -3.70 11.37
CA GLN A 3 14.48 -4.27 11.32
C GLN A 3 13.37 -3.22 11.13
N GLU A 4 13.47 -2.07 11.79
CA GLU A 4 12.47 -1.00 11.69
C GLU A 4 12.52 -0.31 10.33
N LEU A 5 13.74 -0.09 9.82
CA LEU A 5 13.94 0.39 8.45
C LEU A 5 13.32 -0.58 7.43
N LEU A 6 13.58 -1.89 7.57
CA LEU A 6 13.00 -2.92 6.69
C LEU A 6 11.47 -2.94 6.76
N ASN A 7 10.89 -2.79 7.95
CA ASN A 7 9.44 -2.69 8.13
C ASN A 7 8.86 -1.48 7.41
N ASN A 8 9.50 -0.31 7.54
CA ASN A 8 9.10 0.91 6.84
C ASN A 8 9.18 0.77 5.32
N LEU A 9 10.23 0.12 4.80
CA LEU A 9 10.36 -0.16 3.37
C LEU A 9 9.31 -1.17 2.87
N ARG A 10 8.96 -2.18 3.69
CA ARG A 10 7.87 -3.13 3.39
C ARG A 10 6.51 -2.45 3.30
N ILE A 11 6.20 -1.52 4.21
CA ILE A 11 4.95 -0.75 4.15
C ILE A 11 4.86 0.03 2.83
N LEU A 12 5.96 0.65 2.40
CA LEU A 12 6.01 1.35 1.12
C LEU A 12 5.85 0.39 -0.06
N GLN A 13 6.49 -0.79 -0.02
CA GLN A 13 6.32 -1.83 -1.04
C GLN A 13 4.85 -2.26 -1.17
N ASP A 14 4.17 -2.52 -0.05
CA ASP A 14 2.76 -2.92 -0.03
C ASP A 14 1.85 -1.80 -0.54
N TYR A 15 2.13 -0.54 -0.20
CA TYR A 15 1.43 0.60 -0.76
C TYR A 15 1.56 0.65 -2.29
N TYR A 16 2.78 0.58 -2.83
CA TYR A 16 2.99 0.59 -4.28
C TYR A 16 2.36 -0.63 -4.97
N LYS A 17 2.30 -1.78 -4.29
CA LYS A 17 1.59 -2.97 -4.76
C LYS A 17 0.08 -2.71 -4.86
N LYS A 18 -0.52 -2.02 -3.88
CA LYS A 18 -1.94 -1.64 -3.91
C LYS A 18 -2.25 -0.61 -5.01
N VAL A 19 -1.34 0.33 -5.25
CA VAL A 19 -1.47 1.35 -6.30
C VAL A 19 -1.19 0.79 -7.71
N GLY A 20 -0.54 -0.38 -7.81
CA GLY A 20 -0.24 -1.02 -9.10
C GLY A 20 1.08 -0.56 -9.73
N ASP A 21 1.95 0.09 -8.97
CA ASP A 21 3.26 0.57 -9.44
C ASP A 21 4.31 -0.54 -9.33
N ASN A 22 4.30 -1.44 -10.31
CA ASN A 22 5.16 -2.63 -10.33
C ASN A 22 6.67 -2.30 -10.36
N TRP A 23 7.04 -1.17 -10.95
CA TRP A 23 8.45 -0.76 -11.07
C TRP A 23 9.01 -0.36 -9.71
N ARG A 24 8.24 0.41 -8.94
CA ARG A 24 8.62 0.75 -7.56
C ARG A 24 8.60 -0.48 -6.68
N VAL A 25 7.59 -1.34 -6.80
CA VAL A 25 7.55 -2.62 -6.06
C VAL A 25 8.83 -3.42 -6.28
N LEU A 26 9.30 -3.56 -7.52
CA LEU A 26 10.54 -4.27 -7.83
C LEU A 26 11.77 -3.59 -7.18
N ALA A 27 11.85 -2.26 -7.22
CA ALA A 27 12.93 -1.52 -6.59
C ALA A 27 12.96 -1.71 -5.06
N TYR A 28 11.81 -1.61 -4.39
CA TYR A 28 11.72 -1.88 -2.95
C TYR A 28 12.04 -3.33 -2.62
N THR A 29 11.58 -4.28 -3.42
CA THR A 29 11.89 -5.71 -3.24
C THR A 29 13.40 -5.94 -3.25
N LYS A 30 14.10 -5.41 -4.27
CA LYS A 30 15.56 -5.53 -4.40
C LYS A 30 16.28 -4.90 -3.21
N ALA A 31 15.86 -3.70 -2.79
CA ALA A 31 16.47 -3.03 -1.65
C ALA A 31 16.23 -3.77 -0.33
N ILE A 32 15.00 -4.24 -0.07
CA ILE A 32 14.66 -5.01 1.13
C ILE A 32 15.51 -6.27 1.22
N THR A 33 15.63 -7.03 0.11
CA THR A 33 16.47 -8.23 0.08
C THR A 33 17.93 -7.88 0.35
N ALA A 34 18.47 -6.85 -0.32
CA ALA A 34 19.87 -6.48 -0.18
C ALA A 34 20.21 -5.98 1.24
N ILE A 35 19.31 -5.21 1.87
CA ILE A 35 19.47 -4.71 3.24
C ILE A 35 19.29 -5.85 4.25
N SER A 36 18.40 -6.81 4.00
CA SER A 36 18.14 -7.94 4.90
C SER A 36 19.32 -8.91 5.01
N ILE A 37 20.15 -9.01 3.98
CA ILE A 37 21.36 -9.86 3.97
C ILE A 37 22.63 -9.07 4.30
N TYR A 38 22.53 -7.74 4.43
CA TYR A 38 23.68 -6.90 4.71
C TYR A 38 24.11 -7.10 6.18
N PRO A 39 25.37 -7.49 6.45
CA PRO A 39 25.81 -7.92 7.77
C PRO A 39 25.97 -6.79 8.78
N GLU A 40 26.09 -5.55 8.30
CA GLU A 40 26.28 -4.37 9.14
C GLU A 40 25.03 -3.51 9.22
N GLU A 41 24.95 -2.64 10.22
CA GLU A 41 23.90 -1.63 10.26
C GLU A 41 24.20 -0.49 9.29
N ILE A 42 23.14 -0.03 8.61
CA ILE A 42 23.26 1.10 7.68
C ILE A 42 23.24 2.37 8.50
N THR A 43 24.35 3.10 8.51
CA THR A 43 24.55 4.32 9.30
C THR A 43 24.58 5.58 8.44
N SER A 44 24.69 5.42 7.12
CA SER A 44 24.77 6.55 6.21
C SER A 44 24.14 6.26 4.85
N ARG A 45 23.72 7.33 4.19
CA ARG A 45 23.28 7.29 2.78
C ARG A 45 24.36 6.72 1.86
N ALA A 46 25.62 7.08 2.07
CA ALA A 46 26.71 6.64 1.21
C ALA A 46 26.91 5.12 1.31
N GLN A 47 26.80 4.57 2.52
CA GLN A 47 26.80 3.12 2.73
C GLN A 47 25.60 2.46 2.05
N ALA A 48 24.40 3.03 2.21
CA ALA A 48 23.19 2.53 1.55
C ALA A 48 23.33 2.48 0.02
N MET A 49 23.88 3.53 -0.62
CA MET A 49 24.08 3.55 -2.08
C MET A 49 25.12 2.55 -2.59
N LYS A 50 26.06 2.10 -1.75
CA LYS A 50 27.03 1.07 -2.12
C LYS A 50 26.39 -0.32 -2.18
N ILE A 51 25.23 -0.52 -1.54
CA ILE A 51 24.51 -1.79 -1.54
C ILE A 51 23.85 -1.99 -2.91
N LYS A 52 24.25 -3.06 -3.60
CA LYS A 52 23.67 -3.44 -4.90
C LYS A 52 22.19 -3.74 -4.74
N GLY A 53 21.34 -2.93 -5.37
CA GLY A 53 19.88 -3.02 -5.28
C GLY A 53 19.22 -1.84 -4.59
N VAL A 54 19.99 -0.97 -3.92
CA VAL A 54 19.50 0.29 -3.35
C VAL A 54 19.74 1.43 -4.33
N GLY A 55 18.65 2.03 -4.84
CA GLY A 55 18.70 3.21 -5.70
C GLY A 55 18.73 4.53 -4.92
N LYS A 56 18.98 5.64 -5.62
CA LYS A 56 19.05 7.00 -5.05
C LYS A 56 17.84 7.33 -4.16
N GLY A 57 16.62 7.11 -4.65
CA GLY A 57 15.40 7.43 -3.91
C GLY A 57 15.17 6.58 -2.65
N ILE A 58 15.69 5.34 -2.62
CA ILE A 58 15.63 4.50 -1.41
C ILE A 58 16.71 4.95 -0.43
N ALA A 59 17.91 5.28 -0.93
CA ALA A 59 18.99 5.83 -0.12
C ALA A 59 18.62 7.18 0.52
N ASP A 60 17.86 8.03 -0.18
CA ASP A 60 17.28 9.26 0.36
C ASP A 60 16.35 8.96 1.55
N LYS A 61 15.44 7.99 1.39
CA LYS A 61 14.52 7.57 2.47
C LYS A 61 15.24 6.95 3.67
N ILE A 62 16.30 6.20 3.43
CA ILE A 62 17.16 5.66 4.49
C ILE A 62 17.83 6.81 5.24
N GLN A 63 18.33 7.83 4.54
CA GLN A 63 18.90 9.01 5.17
C GLN A 63 17.87 9.76 6.03
N GLU A 64 16.64 9.89 5.54
CA GLU A 64 15.53 10.49 6.28
C GLU A 64 15.23 9.71 7.57
N PHE A 65 15.12 8.37 7.47
CA PHE A 65 14.92 7.50 8.62
C PHE A 65 16.06 7.64 9.66
N LEU A 66 17.31 7.71 9.21
CA LEU A 66 18.47 7.89 10.09
C LEU A 66 18.50 9.25 10.79
N LYS A 67 17.99 10.31 10.13
CA LYS A 67 17.96 11.66 10.70
C LYS A 67 16.79 11.89 11.65
N PHE A 68 15.61 11.41 11.29
CA PHE A 68 14.35 11.75 11.98
C PHE A 68 13.73 10.57 12.73
N GLY A 69 14.23 9.35 12.56
CA GLY A 69 13.63 8.13 13.10
C GLY A 69 12.31 7.74 12.44
N LYS A 70 11.84 8.51 11.46
CA LYS A 70 10.59 8.29 10.74
C LYS A 70 10.74 8.65 9.26
N ILE A 71 9.88 8.06 8.45
CA ILE A 71 9.76 8.38 7.03
C ILE A 71 8.36 8.96 6.84
N GLU A 72 8.26 10.24 6.48
CA GLU A 72 6.97 10.94 6.33
C GLU A 72 6.08 10.21 5.32
N LYS A 73 6.70 9.77 4.23
CA LYS A 73 6.05 9.01 3.16
C LYS A 73 5.43 7.68 3.62
N VAL A 74 5.88 7.10 4.73
CA VAL A 74 5.28 5.87 5.29
C VAL A 74 3.96 6.19 5.98
N GLU A 75 3.87 7.32 6.68
CA GLU A 75 2.63 7.75 7.32
C GLU A 75 1.55 8.06 6.28
N ASP A 76 1.92 8.78 5.22
CA ASP A 76 1.03 9.06 4.10
C ASP A 76 0.59 7.78 3.39
N ALA A 77 1.54 6.88 3.11
CA ALA A 77 1.23 5.58 2.52
C ALA A 77 0.25 4.78 3.39
N LYS A 78 0.39 4.77 4.71
CA LYS A 78 -0.56 4.09 5.61
C LYS A 78 -1.97 4.70 5.52
N LYS A 79 -2.08 6.03 5.50
CA LYS A 79 -3.37 6.73 5.35
C LYS A 79 -4.02 6.39 4.01
N GLU A 80 -3.27 6.54 2.92
CA GLU A 80 -3.75 6.25 1.57
C GLU A 80 -4.11 4.77 1.41
N MET A 81 -3.33 3.83 1.97
CA MET A 81 -3.70 2.41 1.99
C MET A 81 -5.03 2.18 2.68
N GLY A 82 -5.29 2.85 3.81
CA GLY A 82 -6.56 2.78 4.52
C GLY A 82 -7.72 3.35 3.72
N GLU A 83 -7.49 4.42 2.96
CA GLU A 83 -8.49 4.98 2.03
C GLU A 83 -8.74 4.08 0.81
N ILE A 84 -7.68 3.50 0.23
CA ILE A 84 -7.78 2.51 -0.86
C ILE A 84 -8.57 1.29 -0.39
N ASP A 85 -8.30 0.80 0.82
CA ASP A 85 -9.05 -0.31 1.41
C ASP A 85 -10.52 0.07 1.59
N LYS A 86 -10.83 1.26 2.13
CA LYS A 86 -12.22 1.76 2.24
C LYS A 86 -12.91 1.88 0.87
N LYS A 87 -12.18 2.27 -0.17
CA LYS A 87 -12.70 2.47 -1.53
C LYS A 87 -12.96 1.15 -2.28
N ARG A 88 -12.11 0.13 -2.09
CA ARG A 88 -12.36 -1.23 -2.61
C ARG A 88 -13.52 -1.88 -1.87
N THR A 89 -13.53 -1.70 -0.56
CA THR A 89 -14.58 -2.15 0.36
C THR A 89 -15.95 -1.58 -0.04
N THR A 90 -16.05 -0.43 -0.71
CA THR A 90 -17.35 0.14 -1.08
C THR A 90 -18.05 -0.59 -2.23
N LYS A 91 -17.35 -1.02 -3.30
CA LYS A 91 -18.05 -1.68 -4.42
C LYS A 91 -18.54 -3.07 -4.02
N GLU A 92 -17.66 -3.87 -3.42
CA GLU A 92 -17.95 -5.26 -3.06
C GLU A 92 -18.95 -5.35 -1.92
N GLN A 93 -18.84 -4.49 -0.89
CA GLN A 93 -19.83 -4.47 0.20
C GLN A 93 -21.20 -3.98 -0.25
N ILE A 94 -21.27 -3.03 -1.19
CA ILE A 94 -22.56 -2.55 -1.70
C ILE A 94 -23.21 -3.64 -2.54
N ILE A 95 -22.44 -4.30 -3.41
CA ILE A 95 -22.92 -5.44 -4.19
C ILE A 95 -23.34 -6.60 -3.25
N ASP A 96 -22.57 -6.90 -2.21
CA ASP A 96 -22.92 -7.91 -1.21
C ASP A 96 -24.18 -7.54 -0.41
N SER A 97 -24.32 -6.27 -0.05
CA SER A 97 -25.51 -5.75 0.63
C SER A 97 -26.75 -5.84 -0.26
N PHE A 98 -26.62 -5.61 -1.57
CA PHE A 98 -27.70 -5.81 -2.53
C PHE A 98 -28.06 -7.29 -2.70
N LYS A 99 -27.09 -8.20 -2.69
CA LYS A 99 -27.33 -9.66 -2.76
C LYS A 99 -28.10 -10.22 -1.55
N LYS A 100 -28.08 -9.53 -0.40
CA LYS A 100 -28.87 -9.90 0.79
C LYS A 100 -30.37 -9.64 0.61
N ILE A 101 -30.77 -8.93 -0.44
CA ILE A 101 -32.17 -8.71 -0.79
C ILE A 101 -32.67 -9.94 -1.55
N TRP A 102 -33.74 -10.55 -1.06
CA TRP A 102 -34.38 -11.68 -1.72
C TRP A 102 -34.79 -11.30 -3.16
N GLY A 103 -34.31 -12.06 -4.16
CA GLY A 103 -34.55 -11.81 -5.59
C GLY A 103 -33.45 -11.00 -6.31
N VAL A 104 -32.41 -10.51 -5.62
CA VAL A 104 -31.30 -9.78 -6.24
C VAL A 104 -30.08 -10.69 -6.41
N GLY A 105 -29.86 -11.17 -7.64
CA GLY A 105 -28.66 -11.92 -8.02
C GLY A 105 -27.43 -11.03 -8.31
N PRO A 106 -26.25 -11.61 -8.56
CA PRO A 106 -24.99 -10.89 -8.79
C PRO A 106 -25.07 -9.85 -9.92
N VAL A 107 -25.71 -10.21 -11.03
CA VAL A 107 -25.90 -9.34 -12.21
C VAL A 107 -26.75 -8.12 -11.86
N LYS A 108 -27.82 -8.33 -11.08
CA LYS A 108 -28.74 -7.26 -10.68
C LYS A 108 -28.10 -6.32 -9.64
N ALA A 109 -27.31 -6.87 -8.72
CA ALA A 109 -26.54 -6.09 -7.76
C ALA A 109 -25.50 -5.18 -8.45
N GLU A 110 -24.84 -5.66 -9.51
CA GLU A 110 -23.93 -4.84 -10.31
C GLU A 110 -24.67 -3.74 -11.09
N GLU A 111 -25.85 -4.05 -11.66
CA GLU A 111 -26.69 -3.08 -12.36
C GLU A 111 -27.13 -1.94 -11.41
N LEU A 112 -27.55 -2.26 -10.19
CA LEU A 112 -27.96 -1.28 -9.16
C LEU A 112 -26.78 -0.39 -8.74
N PHE A 113 -25.60 -0.98 -8.59
CA PHE A 113 -24.37 -0.23 -8.33
C PHE A 113 -24.02 0.70 -9.51
N GLY A 114 -24.20 0.23 -10.74
CA GLY A 114 -23.99 1.01 -11.96
C GLY A 114 -24.96 2.19 -12.10
N LYS A 115 -26.19 2.06 -11.58
CA LYS A 115 -27.18 3.15 -11.46
C LYS A 115 -26.86 4.16 -10.36
N GLY A 116 -25.71 4.04 -9.70
CA GLY A 116 -25.27 4.97 -8.67
C GLY A 116 -25.87 4.70 -7.28
N MET A 117 -26.64 3.62 -7.11
CA MET A 117 -27.18 3.25 -5.80
C MET A 117 -26.06 2.75 -4.89
N ARG A 118 -26.11 3.15 -3.61
CA ARG A 118 -25.06 2.84 -2.64
C ARG A 118 -25.58 2.18 -1.37
N SER A 119 -26.89 2.11 -1.16
CA SER A 119 -27.49 1.51 0.02
C SER A 119 -28.82 0.82 -0.27
N ILE A 120 -29.22 -0.13 0.59
CA ILE A 120 -30.54 -0.80 0.51
C ILE A 120 -31.68 0.23 0.62
N SER A 121 -31.46 1.32 1.35
CA SER A 121 -32.40 2.43 1.48
C SER A 121 -32.68 3.15 0.17
N ASP A 122 -31.72 3.14 -0.78
CA ASP A 122 -31.91 3.74 -2.11
C ASP A 122 -32.87 2.92 -3.00
N ILE A 123 -33.04 1.63 -2.68
CA ILE A 123 -33.88 0.68 -3.44
C ILE A 123 -35.33 0.69 -2.93
N ARG A 124 -35.54 1.04 -1.65
CA ARG A 124 -36.86 1.02 -0.98
C ARG A 124 -37.73 2.26 -1.23
N LYS A 125 -37.34 3.15 -2.15
CA LYS A 125 -38.19 4.26 -2.63
C LYS A 125 -39.01 3.83 -3.83
#